data_AF-A0A383CQP3-F1
#
_entry.id   AF-A0A383CQP3-F1
#
_cell.length_a   1.000
_cell.length_b   1.000
_cell.length_c   1.000
_cell.angle_alpha   90.00
_cell.angle_beta   90.00
_cell.angle_gamma   90.00
#
_symmetry.space_group_name_H-M   'P 1'
#
loop_
_entity.id
_entity.type
_entity.pdbx_description
1 polymer ?
#
loop_
_entity_poly.entity_id
_entity_poly.type
_entity_poly.pdbx_seq_one_letter_code
_entity_poly.pdbx_strand_id
1 'polypeptide(L)'
;MFLHFAIPVRAVFFFALSGLLLQCSVPPAPPAPNQAPVAEAGADQQAALAQEVSVDGSLSTDHESTSLSFTWRAASENPVPTVFPETQPRFSFTPSVAGTYIFILIV
;
A
#
# COMPACT_ATOMS: atom_id res chain seq x y z
N MET A 1 0.68 42.90 -64.64
CA MET A 1 0.02 43.86 -63.75
C MET A 1 -1.06 43.10 -62.98
N PHE A 2 -0.91 43.07 -61.67
CA PHE A 2 -1.63 42.22 -60.72
C PHE A 2 -3.13 42.50 -60.68
N LEU A 3 -3.93 41.49 -60.32
CA LEU A 3 -4.84 41.48 -59.16
C LEU A 3 -5.81 40.29 -59.35
N HIS A 4 -5.53 39.19 -58.65
CA HIS A 4 -6.11 38.83 -57.35
C HIS A 4 -7.38 38.00 -57.51
N PHE A 5 -7.21 36.70 -57.29
CA PHE A 5 -8.28 35.74 -57.04
C PHE A 5 -9.15 36.21 -55.87
N ALA A 6 -10.46 36.17 -56.03
CA ALA A 6 -11.40 36.29 -54.92
C ALA A 6 -12.41 35.14 -55.01
N ILE A 7 -12.15 34.08 -54.25
CA ILE A 7 -13.13 33.05 -53.91
C ILE A 7 -14.04 33.67 -52.84
N PRO A 8 -15.37 33.73 -53.02
CA PRO A 8 -16.24 34.22 -51.96
C PRO A 8 -16.31 33.20 -50.82
N VAL A 9 -15.64 33.50 -49.70
CA VAL A 9 -15.82 32.77 -48.45
C VAL A 9 -17.12 33.26 -47.81
N ARG A 10 -18.23 32.53 -48.03
CA ARG A 10 -19.45 32.67 -47.20
C ARG A 10 -19.44 31.59 -46.14
N ALA A 11 -18.97 31.93 -44.94
CA ALA A 11 -19.35 31.22 -43.73
C ALA A 11 -20.12 32.22 -42.86
N VAL A 12 -21.44 32.08 -42.87
CA VAL A 12 -22.37 32.88 -42.05
C VAL A 12 -22.15 32.50 -40.59
N PHE A 13 -21.73 33.47 -39.79
CA PHE A 13 -21.66 33.35 -38.33
C PHE A 13 -23.09 33.37 -37.76
N PHE A 14 -23.49 32.32 -37.05
CA PHE A 14 -24.62 32.35 -36.13
C PHE A 14 -24.08 32.49 -34.70
N PHE A 15 -24.48 33.55 -34.00
CA PHE A 15 -24.24 33.72 -32.57
C PHE A 15 -25.45 33.18 -31.79
N ALA A 16 -25.28 32.07 -31.05
CA ALA A 16 -26.09 31.73 -29.88
C ALA A 16 -25.37 30.70 -28.97
N LEU A 17 -25.11 31.12 -27.74
CA LEU A 17 -24.71 30.37 -26.52
C LEU A 17 -23.43 29.49 -26.53
N SER A 18 -22.44 29.99 -25.78
CA SER A 18 -21.47 29.24 -24.96
C SER A 18 -20.47 28.31 -25.69
N GLY A 19 -19.19 28.50 -25.37
CA GLY A 19 -18.06 27.91 -26.09
C GLY A 19 -18.05 26.38 -26.07
N LEU A 20 -18.12 25.78 -27.26
CA LEU A 20 -17.75 24.38 -27.45
C LEU A 20 -16.27 24.34 -27.87
N LEU A 21 -15.37 24.45 -26.88
CA LEU A 21 -14.07 23.83 -27.04
C LEU A 21 -14.35 22.36 -27.33
N LEU A 22 -13.92 21.85 -28.49
CA LEU A 22 -13.76 20.42 -28.70
C LEU A 22 -12.69 19.94 -27.72
N GLN A 23 -13.07 19.77 -26.45
CA GLN A 23 -12.33 18.98 -25.51
C GLN A 23 -12.43 17.57 -26.07
N CYS A 24 -11.38 17.11 -26.75
CA CYS A 24 -11.11 15.69 -26.82
C CYS A 24 -10.96 15.27 -25.37
N SER A 25 -12.07 14.86 -24.74
CA SER A 25 -12.06 14.34 -23.38
C SER A 25 -11.34 13.01 -23.47
N VAL A 26 -10.01 13.04 -23.36
CA VAL A 26 -9.22 11.84 -23.15
C VAL A 26 -9.82 11.20 -21.91
N PRO A 27 -10.39 9.99 -22.01
CA PRO A 27 -10.93 9.33 -20.83
C PRO A 27 -9.80 9.22 -19.80
N PRO A 28 -10.09 9.46 -18.51
CA PRO A 28 -9.06 9.34 -17.49
C PRO A 28 -8.42 7.96 -17.60
N ALA A 29 -7.09 7.92 -17.56
CA ALA A 29 -6.36 6.66 -17.53
C ALA A 29 -6.87 5.81 -16.35
N PRO A 30 -6.91 4.48 -16.48
CA PRO A 30 -7.28 3.62 -15.37
C PRO A 30 -6.35 3.87 -14.18
N PRO A 31 -6.84 3.70 -12.93
CA PRO A 31 -5.99 3.83 -11.75
C PRO A 31 -4.82 2.85 -11.82
N ALA A 32 -3.71 3.22 -11.19
CA ALA A 32 -2.56 2.33 -11.08
C ALA A 32 -2.95 1.00 -10.41
N PRO A 33 -2.33 -0.13 -10.80
CA PRO A 33 -2.54 -1.40 -10.11
C PRO A 33 -2.19 -1.29 -8.62
N ASN A 34 -2.97 -1.94 -7.75
CA ASN A 34 -2.68 -2.03 -6.32
C ASN A 34 -1.37 -2.79 -6.06
N GLN A 35 -0.54 -2.29 -5.15
CA GLN A 35 0.65 -2.99 -4.69
C GLN A 35 0.35 -3.88 -3.49
N ALA A 36 1.18 -4.91 -3.29
CA ALA A 36 1.09 -5.73 -2.10
C ALA A 36 1.65 -4.96 -0.89
N PRO A 37 1.14 -5.21 0.33
CA PRO A 37 1.69 -4.61 1.53
C PRO A 37 3.10 -5.13 1.81
N VAL A 38 3.87 -4.33 2.55
CA VAL A 38 5.23 -4.65 3.02
C VAL A 38 5.15 -5.03 4.49
N ALA A 39 5.46 -6.30 4.78
CA ALA A 39 5.55 -6.82 6.15
C ALA A 39 6.90 -6.46 6.78
N GLU A 40 6.88 -5.83 7.95
CA GLU A 40 8.07 -5.46 8.73
C GLU A 40 7.92 -5.93 10.17
N ALA A 41 8.46 -7.10 10.50
CA ALA A 41 8.32 -7.75 11.81
C ALA A 41 9.27 -7.22 12.90
N GLY A 42 10.15 -6.27 12.54
CA GLY A 42 11.23 -5.78 13.39
C GLY A 42 12.54 -6.57 13.23
N ALA A 43 13.58 -6.11 13.93
CA ALA A 43 14.89 -6.76 13.91
C ALA A 43 14.96 -7.96 14.85
N ASP A 44 15.88 -8.88 14.57
CA ASP A 44 16.20 -10.00 15.47
C ASP A 44 16.67 -9.48 16.84
N GLN A 45 16.22 -10.15 17.90
CA GLN A 45 16.49 -9.76 19.29
C GLN A 45 17.24 -10.86 20.04
N GLN A 46 18.09 -10.43 20.98
CA GLN A 46 18.72 -11.31 21.96
C GLN A 46 18.23 -10.91 23.35
N ALA A 47 17.71 -11.88 24.10
CA ALA A 47 17.27 -11.70 25.48
C ALA A 47 17.73 -12.90 26.32
N ALA A 48 17.97 -12.64 27.62
CA ALA A 48 18.23 -13.74 28.55
C ALA A 48 16.92 -14.51 28.83
N LEU A 49 17.07 -15.77 29.27
CA LEU A 49 15.93 -16.59 29.67
C LEU A 49 15.08 -15.87 30.73
N ALA A 50 13.75 -16.04 30.64
CA ALA A 50 12.78 -15.39 31.52
C ALA A 50 12.74 -13.84 31.45
N GLN A 51 13.42 -13.21 30.50
CA GLN A 51 13.21 -11.80 30.18
C GLN A 51 12.14 -11.64 29.12
N GLU A 52 11.27 -10.64 29.29
CA GLU A 52 10.23 -10.33 28.31
C GLU A 52 10.86 -9.84 26.99
N VAL A 53 10.34 -10.33 25.87
CA VAL A 53 10.70 -9.93 24.51
C VAL A 53 9.47 -9.33 23.85
N SER A 54 9.61 -8.14 23.28
CA SER A 54 8.54 -7.47 22.52
C SER A 54 8.73 -7.67 21.02
N VAL A 55 7.69 -8.12 20.33
CA VAL A 55 7.66 -8.28 18.87
C VAL A 55 6.73 -7.22 18.28
N ASP A 56 7.18 -6.49 17.28
CA ASP A 56 6.49 -5.31 16.74
C ASP A 56 6.48 -5.28 15.21
N GLY A 57 5.29 -5.50 14.65
CA GLY A 57 4.98 -5.43 13.23
C GLY A 57 4.45 -4.08 12.76
N SER A 58 4.32 -3.08 13.65
CA SER A 58 3.60 -1.83 13.37
C SER A 58 4.26 -0.94 12.30
N LEU A 59 5.50 -1.23 11.91
CA LEU A 59 6.19 -0.58 10.80
C LEU A 59 5.81 -1.15 9.42
N SER A 60 4.94 -2.17 9.38
CA SER A 60 4.40 -2.68 8.12
C SER A 60 3.57 -1.60 7.43
N THR A 61 3.60 -1.58 6.10
CA THR A 61 2.96 -0.51 5.31
C THR A 61 2.22 -1.04 4.09
N ASP A 62 1.16 -0.35 3.72
CA ASP A 62 0.50 -0.43 2.42
C ASP A 62 0.48 1.00 1.89
N HIS A 63 0.92 1.22 0.64
CA HIS A 63 1.06 2.56 0.09
C HIS A 63 -0.31 3.14 -0.32
N GLU A 64 -1.29 2.27 -0.54
CA GLU A 64 -2.63 2.57 -1.00
C GLU A 64 -3.65 2.55 0.15
N SER A 65 -3.38 1.81 1.23
CA SER A 65 -4.24 1.70 2.42
C SER A 65 -3.63 2.30 3.68
N THR A 66 -4.47 2.94 4.50
CA THR A 66 -4.08 3.43 5.83
C THR A 66 -4.25 2.41 6.95
N SER A 67 -4.90 1.27 6.68
CA SER A 67 -5.15 0.21 7.66
C SER A 67 -4.66 -1.13 7.15
N LEU A 68 -3.91 -1.83 7.98
CA LEU A 68 -3.43 -3.19 7.75
C LEU A 68 -4.12 -4.16 8.69
N SER A 69 -4.34 -5.38 8.20
CA SER A 69 -4.71 -6.52 9.05
C SER A 69 -3.42 -7.27 9.39
N PHE A 70 -3.27 -7.69 10.64
CA PHE A 70 -2.08 -8.41 11.09
C PHE A 70 -2.44 -9.87 11.37
N THR A 71 -1.56 -10.78 11.00
CA THR A 71 -1.64 -12.18 11.41
C THR A 71 -0.24 -12.71 11.70
N TRP A 72 -0.06 -13.18 12.93
CA TRP A 72 1.18 -13.77 13.41
C TRP A 72 1.05 -15.28 13.54
N ARG A 73 2.13 -15.98 13.21
CA ARG A 73 2.24 -17.43 13.43
C ARG A 73 3.60 -17.76 14.04
N ALA A 74 3.62 -18.66 15.01
CA ALA A 74 4.87 -19.24 15.52
C ALA A 74 5.33 -20.37 14.60
N ALA A 75 6.63 -20.45 14.34
CA ALA A 75 7.20 -21.55 13.59
C ALA A 75 7.15 -22.86 14.40
N SER A 76 7.02 -23.99 13.70
CA SER A 76 6.99 -25.33 14.32
C SER A 76 8.27 -25.68 15.07
N GLU A 77 9.39 -25.11 14.65
CA GLU A 77 10.73 -25.29 15.19
C GLU A 77 10.99 -24.50 16.49
N ASN A 78 10.04 -23.68 16.96
CA ASN A 78 10.19 -23.00 18.23
C ASN A 78 10.35 -24.02 19.38
N PRO A 79 11.18 -23.74 20.40
CA PRO A 79 11.48 -24.68 21.48
C PRO A 79 10.24 -25.18 22.21
N VAL A 80 9.22 -24.32 22.34
CA VAL A 80 7.95 -24.64 22.99
C VAL A 80 6.81 -23.87 22.31
N PRO A 81 5.55 -24.39 22.35
CA PRO A 81 4.39 -23.62 21.93
C PRO A 81 4.24 -22.33 22.75
N THR A 82 4.21 -21.20 22.06
CA THR A 82 4.07 -19.87 22.69
C THR A 82 2.66 -19.36 22.47
N VAL A 83 2.01 -18.86 23.53
CA VAL A 83 0.69 -18.22 23.44
C VAL A 83 0.89 -16.71 23.34
N PHE A 84 0.31 -16.10 22.32
CA PHE A 84 0.41 -14.67 22.03
C PHE A 84 -0.83 -14.23 21.22
N PRO A 85 -1.17 -12.92 21.19
CA PRO A 85 -2.27 -12.43 20.37
C PRO A 85 -1.88 -12.40 18.89
N GLU A 86 -2.52 -13.24 18.07
CA GLU A 86 -2.14 -13.42 16.66
C GLU A 86 -2.50 -12.23 15.76
N THR A 87 -3.43 -11.37 16.15
CA THR A 87 -3.96 -10.30 15.27
C THR A 87 -3.56 -8.88 15.68
N GLN A 88 -2.73 -8.73 16.72
CA GLN A 88 -2.25 -7.42 17.15
C GLN A 88 -0.97 -7.02 16.41
N PRO A 89 -0.75 -5.72 16.15
CA PRO A 89 0.47 -5.25 15.49
C PRO A 89 1.71 -5.45 16.38
N ARG A 90 1.54 -5.50 17.71
CA ARG A 90 2.61 -5.72 18.68
C ARG A 90 2.15 -6.68 19.77
N PHE A 91 3.06 -7.51 20.27
CA PHE A 91 2.86 -8.31 21.47
C PHE A 91 4.17 -8.51 22.23
N SER A 92 4.07 -9.05 23.45
CA SER A 92 5.23 -9.51 24.22
C SER A 92 5.06 -10.97 24.60
N PHE A 93 6.17 -11.68 24.76
CA PHE A 93 6.20 -13.01 25.36
C PHE A 93 7.46 -13.19 26.21
N THR A 94 7.44 -14.17 27.11
CA THR A 94 8.58 -14.49 27.97
C THR A 94 9.03 -15.93 27.70
N PRO A 95 10.24 -16.16 27.16
CA PRO A 95 10.73 -17.50 26.86
C PRO A 95 10.97 -18.29 28.14
N SER A 96 10.38 -19.49 28.20
CA SER A 96 10.54 -20.44 29.31
C SER A 96 11.64 -21.48 29.07
N VAL A 97 12.11 -21.61 27.83
CA VAL A 97 13.19 -22.50 27.42
C VAL A 97 14.19 -21.72 26.57
N ALA A 98 15.48 -21.97 26.77
CA ALA A 98 16.52 -21.34 25.96
C ALA A 98 16.46 -21.86 24.52
N GLY A 99 16.49 -20.95 23.54
CA GLY A 99 16.51 -21.29 22.13
C GLY A 99 16.08 -20.13 21.25
N THR A 100 16.02 -20.38 19.95
CA THR A 100 15.57 -19.40 18.94
C THR A 100 14.06 -19.50 18.78
N TYR A 101 13.36 -18.36 18.92
CA TYR A 101 11.93 -18.26 18.67
C TYR A 101 11.71 -17.48 17.37
N ILE A 102 10.97 -18.07 16.43
CA ILE A 102 10.62 -17.48 15.14
C ILE A 102 9.12 -17.18 15.13
N PHE A 103 8.78 -15.93 14.79
CA PHE A 103 7.43 -15.47 14.55
C PHE A 103 7.33 -14.93 13.12
N ILE A 104 6.29 -15.34 12.41
CA ILE A 104 6.04 -15.00 11.01
C ILE A 104 4.90 -13.99 10.98
N LEU A 105 5.14 -12.82 10.41
CA LEU A 105 4.14 -11.79 10.18
C LEU A 105 3.55 -11.90 8.78
N ILE A 106 2.23 -11.80 8.68
CA ILE A 106 1.46 -11.66 7.45
C ILE A 106 0.62 -10.39 7.59
N VAL A 107 0.67 -9.54 6.55
CA VAL A 107 -0.12 -8.31 6.40
C VAL A 107 -0.83 -8.26 5.06
#